data_AF-A0A7Z9WYW3-F1
#
_entry.id   AF-A0A7Z9WYW3-F1
#
_cell.length_a   1.000
_cell.length_b   1.000
_cell.length_c   1.000
_cell.angle_alpha   90.00
_cell.angle_beta   90.00
_cell.angle_gamma   90.00
#
_symmetry.space_group_name_H-M   'P 1'
#
loop_
_entity.id
_entity.type
_entity.pdbx_description
1 polymer ?
#
loop_
_entity_poly.entity_id
_entity_poly.type
_entity_poly.pdbx_seq_one_letter_code
_entity_poly.pdbx_strand_id
1 'polypeptide(L)'
;MADIPHKNNFDLLRLALAFSVCFSHLGEVSGTQAFHPLEWYFYSGVAVDCFFVVSGFLIFRSYSRSSSLLSYSNKRVRRIFPAYMTVVILAAFLLPVLIPTTDLFFSGQWFRYLFSNLAFLNFLKPDLPGVFTANPLQVINAPLWTIKIEVMFYCSVPLIFLLLKRNKKWLVLCLLYGASIGYSMIFLSLHHSSGLPIYQTLAKQLPGQLAFFLGGG
;
A
#
# COMPACT_ATOMS: atom_id res chain seq x y z
N MET A 1 -17.66 -13.31 -37.31
CA MET A 1 -18.10 -12.32 -36.30
C MET A 1 -16.90 -12.06 -35.42
N ALA A 2 -16.23 -10.91 -35.57
CA ALA A 2 -15.00 -10.62 -34.87
C ALA A 2 -15.28 -10.47 -33.37
N ASP A 3 -14.58 -11.23 -32.53
CA ASP A 3 -14.56 -11.04 -31.09
C ASP A 3 -14.00 -9.65 -30.80
N ILE A 4 -14.87 -8.72 -30.41
CA ILE A 4 -14.45 -7.44 -29.85
C ILE A 4 -13.86 -7.79 -28.47
N PRO A 5 -12.54 -7.63 -28.24
CA PRO A 5 -12.01 -7.85 -26.91
C PRO A 5 -12.67 -6.82 -26.00
N HIS A 6 -13.29 -7.28 -24.90
CA HIS A 6 -13.76 -6.40 -23.83
C HIS A 6 -12.55 -5.63 -23.28
N LYS A 7 -12.25 -4.48 -23.89
CA LYS A 7 -11.24 -3.53 -23.41
C LYS A 7 -11.73 -3.01 -22.07
N ASN A 8 -11.13 -3.54 -21.01
CA ASN A 8 -11.48 -3.14 -19.67
C ASN A 8 -10.66 -1.90 -19.31
N ASN A 9 -11.33 -0.76 -19.12
CA ASN A 9 -10.68 0.53 -18.87
C ASN A 9 -10.02 0.65 -17.48
N PHE A 10 -9.94 -0.43 -16.69
CA PHE A 10 -9.23 -0.41 -15.40
C PHE A 10 -7.75 -0.06 -15.55
N ASP A 11 -7.10 -0.43 -16.66
CA ASP A 11 -5.70 -0.08 -16.86
C ASP A 11 -5.53 1.42 -17.09
N LEU A 12 -6.46 2.06 -17.83
CA LEU A 12 -6.50 3.51 -17.98
C LEU A 12 -6.80 4.22 -16.65
N LEU A 13 -7.77 3.71 -15.88
CA LEU A 13 -8.08 4.25 -14.55
C LEU A 13 -6.87 4.16 -13.63
N ARG A 14 -6.21 3.01 -13.56
CA ARG A 14 -4.99 2.82 -12.76
C ARG A 14 -3.87 3.74 -13.21
N LEU A 15 -3.72 3.96 -14.51
CA LEU A 15 -2.75 4.90 -15.05
C LEU A 15 -3.04 6.33 -14.57
N ALA A 16 -4.30 6.78 -14.67
CA ALA A 16 -4.71 8.10 -14.19
C ALA A 16 -4.47 8.27 -12.67
N LEU A 17 -4.81 7.25 -11.88
CA LEU A 17 -4.55 7.24 -10.44
C LEU A 17 -3.04 7.25 -10.13
N ALA A 18 -2.23 6.50 -10.88
CA ALA A 18 -0.77 6.48 -10.73
C ALA A 18 -0.15 7.84 -11.05
N PHE A 19 -0.66 8.53 -12.09
CA PHE A 19 -0.25 9.90 -12.39
C PHE A 19 -0.56 10.85 -11.23
N SER A 20 -1.76 10.78 -10.65
CA SER A 20 -2.12 11.59 -9.47
C SER A 20 -1.16 11.36 -8.31
N VAL A 21 -0.87 10.10 -7.97
CA VAL A 21 0.06 9.76 -6.88
C VAL A 21 1.48 10.27 -7.19
N CYS A 22 1.93 10.15 -8.44
CA CYS A 22 3.24 10.63 -8.86
C CYS A 22 3.37 12.14 -8.68
N PHE A 23 2.40 12.93 -9.15
CA PHE A 23 2.42 14.39 -9.00
C PHE A 23 2.35 14.84 -7.54
N SER A 24 1.55 14.16 -6.70
CA SER A 24 1.52 14.44 -5.26
C SER A 24 2.89 14.22 -4.60
N HIS A 25 3.55 13.09 -4.90
CA HIS A 25 4.85 12.78 -4.32
C HIS A 25 5.97 13.68 -4.87
N LEU A 26 5.85 14.18 -6.10
CA LEU A 26 6.78 15.20 -6.62
C LEU A 26 6.73 16.47 -5.77
N GLY A 27 5.53 16.92 -5.36
CA GLY A 27 5.37 18.03 -4.42
C GLY A 27 6.05 17.75 -3.08
N GLU A 28 5.66 16.65 -2.44
CA GLU A 28 6.17 16.23 -1.11
C GLU A 28 7.69 16.07 -1.07
N VAL A 29 8.28 15.47 -2.11
CA VAL A 29 9.73 15.22 -2.18
C VAL A 29 10.50 16.49 -2.56
N SER A 30 9.94 17.35 -3.42
CA SER A 30 10.61 18.60 -3.81
C SER A 30 10.69 19.59 -2.65
N GLY A 31 9.73 19.57 -1.71
CA GLY A 31 9.60 20.55 -0.64
C GLY A 31 9.36 21.98 -1.13
N THR A 32 9.01 22.18 -2.40
CA THR A 32 8.84 23.51 -2.98
C THR A 32 7.37 23.94 -2.97
N GLN A 33 7.13 25.19 -2.56
CA GLN A 33 5.77 25.74 -2.50
C GLN A 33 5.11 25.89 -3.89
N ALA A 34 5.90 25.83 -4.97
CA ALA A 34 5.39 25.90 -6.34
C ALA A 34 4.46 24.72 -6.71
N PHE A 35 4.65 23.55 -6.09
CA PHE A 35 3.81 22.37 -6.33
C PHE A 35 2.61 22.25 -5.37
N HIS A 36 2.49 23.14 -4.39
CA HIS A 36 1.41 23.13 -3.40
C HIS A 36 -0.01 23.20 -4.01
N PRO A 37 -0.26 23.95 -5.11
CA PRO A 37 -1.54 23.88 -5.80
C PRO A 37 -1.79 22.51 -6.45
N LEU A 38 -0.73 21.86 -6.95
CA LEU A 38 -0.78 20.56 -7.60
C LEU A 38 -1.15 19.45 -6.61
N GLU A 39 -0.67 19.53 -5.36
CA GLU A 39 -1.03 18.64 -4.26
C GLU A 39 -2.53 18.68 -3.92
N TRP A 40 -3.16 19.85 -4.06
CA TRP A 40 -4.60 20.00 -3.85
C TRP A 40 -5.42 19.32 -4.95
N TYR A 41 -5.00 19.43 -6.21
CA TYR A 41 -5.67 18.80 -7.35
C TYR A 41 -5.42 17.29 -7.43
N PHE A 42 -4.23 16.83 -7.06
CA PHE A 42 -3.81 15.44 -7.14
C PHE A 42 -3.57 14.83 -5.76
N TYR A 43 -4.57 14.89 -4.89
CA TYR A 43 -4.43 14.37 -3.54
C TYR A 43 -4.18 12.85 -3.53
N SER A 44 -2.96 12.45 -3.14
CA SER A 44 -2.51 11.06 -3.14
C SER A 44 -3.41 10.14 -2.31
N GLY A 45 -4.00 10.63 -1.21
CA GLY A 45 -4.88 9.85 -0.36
C GLY A 45 -6.10 9.31 -1.10
N VAL A 46 -6.83 10.18 -1.80
CA VAL A 46 -8.01 9.77 -2.59
C VAL A 46 -7.61 8.84 -3.72
N ALA A 47 -6.49 9.09 -4.39
CA ALA A 47 -6.01 8.21 -5.45
C ALA A 47 -5.69 6.79 -4.92
N VAL A 48 -5.08 6.70 -3.74
CA VAL A 48 -4.80 5.43 -3.05
C VAL A 48 -6.09 4.73 -2.61
N ASP A 49 -7.07 5.47 -2.08
CA ASP A 49 -8.37 4.92 -1.71
C ASP A 49 -9.09 4.33 -2.94
N CYS A 50 -9.05 5.03 -4.08
CA CYS A 50 -9.56 4.50 -5.35
C CYS A 50 -8.81 3.25 -5.81
N PHE A 51 -7.48 3.18 -5.65
CA PHE A 51 -6.72 1.96 -5.91
C PHE A 51 -7.19 0.79 -5.03
N PHE A 52 -7.53 1.04 -3.77
CA PHE A 52 -8.05 0.01 -2.88
C PHE A 52 -9.45 -0.47 -3.29
N VAL A 53 -10.35 0.42 -3.71
CA VAL A 53 -11.66 0.05 -4.27
C VAL A 53 -11.50 -0.82 -5.52
N VAL A 54 -10.68 -0.39 -6.48
CA VAL A 54 -10.39 -1.15 -7.71
C VAL A 54 -9.74 -2.50 -7.39
N SER A 55 -8.87 -2.53 -6.38
CA SER A 55 -8.24 -3.76 -5.90
C SER A 55 -9.28 -4.71 -5.32
N GLY A 56 -10.24 -4.21 -4.54
CA GLY A 56 -11.43 -4.94 -4.08
C GLY A 56 -12.07 -5.72 -5.21
N PHE A 57 -12.60 -5.01 -6.19
CA PHE A 57 -13.27 -5.61 -7.34
C PHE A 57 -12.46 -6.72 -8.02
N LEU A 58 -11.18 -6.45 -8.31
CA LEU A 58 -10.33 -7.38 -9.05
C LEU A 58 -9.86 -8.57 -8.22
N ILE A 59 -9.68 -8.39 -6.90
CA ILE A 59 -9.21 -9.45 -6.00
C ILE A 59 -10.36 -10.39 -5.66
N PHE A 60 -11.54 -9.87 -5.32
CA PHE A 60 -12.75 -10.68 -5.10
C PHE A 60 -13.10 -11.51 -6.35
N ARG A 61 -13.12 -10.88 -7.53
CA ARG A 61 -13.39 -11.57 -8.82
C ARG A 61 -12.34 -12.63 -9.16
N SER A 62 -11.07 -12.37 -8.84
CA SER A 62 -10.01 -13.35 -9.07
C SER A 62 -10.09 -14.54 -8.13
N TYR A 63 -10.52 -14.34 -6.87
CA TYR A 63 -10.70 -15.43 -5.93
C TYR A 63 -11.88 -16.31 -6.33
N SER A 64 -13.03 -15.72 -6.70
CA SER A 64 -14.20 -16.47 -7.16
C SER A 64 -13.96 -17.31 -8.42
N ARG A 65 -13.03 -16.88 -9.29
CA ARG A 65 -12.60 -17.62 -10.48
C ARG A 65 -11.45 -18.62 -10.24
N SER A 66 -10.91 -18.69 -9.03
CA SER A 66 -9.78 -19.59 -8.73
C SER A 66 -10.28 -20.96 -8.29
N SER A 67 -9.63 -22.02 -8.78
CA SER A 67 -9.99 -23.41 -8.47
C SER A 67 -9.65 -23.82 -7.04
N SER A 68 -8.66 -23.18 -6.42
CA SER A 68 -8.25 -23.46 -5.04
C SER A 68 -7.55 -22.24 -4.42
N LEU A 69 -7.44 -22.25 -3.09
CA LEU A 69 -6.69 -21.24 -2.34
C LEU A 69 -5.22 -21.19 -2.78
N LEU A 70 -4.60 -22.34 -3.04
CA LEU A 70 -3.22 -22.41 -3.51
C LEU A 70 -3.07 -21.79 -4.91
N SER A 71 -4.00 -22.07 -5.83
CA SER A 71 -4.01 -21.49 -7.19
C SER A 71 -4.13 -19.96 -7.14
N TYR A 72 -5.00 -19.45 -6.27
CA TYR A 72 -5.13 -18.01 -6.03
C TYR A 72 -3.84 -17.41 -5.44
N SER A 73 -3.34 -17.96 -4.34
CA SER A 73 -2.15 -17.43 -3.65
C SER A 73 -0.92 -17.42 -4.55
N ASN A 74 -0.69 -18.48 -5.34
CA ASN A 74 0.44 -18.54 -6.28
C ASN A 74 0.40 -17.43 -7.34
N LYS A 75 -0.77 -17.13 -7.90
CA LYS A 75 -0.93 -16.02 -8.86
C LYS A 75 -0.59 -14.67 -8.23
N ARG A 76 -0.94 -14.49 -6.95
CA ARG A 76 -0.70 -13.24 -6.21
C ARG A 76 0.75 -13.06 -5.80
N VAL A 77 1.38 -14.12 -5.29
CA VAL A 77 2.81 -14.10 -4.94
C VAL A 77 3.66 -13.80 -6.17
N ARG A 78 3.43 -14.49 -7.29
CA ARG A 78 4.17 -14.25 -8.54
C ARG A 78 4.00 -12.84 -9.11
N ARG A 79 2.89 -12.17 -8.78
CA ARG A 79 2.61 -10.81 -9.24
C ARG A 79 3.37 -9.75 -8.46
N ILE A 80 3.42 -9.83 -7.13
CA ILE A 80 3.98 -8.77 -6.29
C ILE A 80 5.41 -9.07 -5.84
N PHE A 81 5.67 -10.32 -5.44
CA PHE A 81 6.90 -10.67 -4.72
C PHE A 81 8.18 -10.37 -5.52
N PRO A 82 8.29 -10.72 -6.83
CA PRO A 82 9.51 -10.44 -7.58
C PRO A 82 9.84 -8.94 -7.64
N ALA A 83 8.87 -8.11 -8.04
CA ALA A 83 9.06 -6.68 -8.17
C ALA A 83 9.38 -6.01 -6.81
N TYR A 84 8.66 -6.39 -5.75
CA TYR A 84 8.87 -5.84 -4.41
C TYR A 84 10.28 -6.16 -3.89
N MET A 85 10.69 -7.44 -3.96
CA MET A 85 12.01 -7.88 -3.50
C MET A 85 13.13 -7.21 -4.28
N THR A 86 13.01 -7.14 -5.61
CA THR A 86 13.98 -6.46 -6.46
C THR A 86 14.15 -5.00 -6.06
N VAL A 87 13.07 -4.26 -5.84
CA VAL A 87 13.15 -2.84 -5.48
C VAL A 87 13.78 -2.64 -4.10
N VAL A 88 13.43 -3.45 -3.10
CA VAL A 88 14.01 -3.36 -1.75
C VAL A 88 15.50 -3.69 -1.77
N ILE A 89 15.90 -4.76 -2.47
CA ILE A 89 17.30 -5.18 -2.59
C ILE A 89 18.09 -4.13 -3.37
N LEU A 90 17.61 -3.70 -4.53
CA LEU A 90 18.29 -2.66 -5.31
C LEU A 90 18.46 -1.38 -4.48
N ALA A 91 17.43 -0.93 -3.75
CA ALA A 91 17.56 0.22 -2.88
C ALA A 91 18.61 0.02 -1.77
N ALA A 92 18.62 -1.14 -1.11
CA ALA A 92 19.57 -1.44 -0.04
C ALA A 92 21.02 -1.50 -0.49
N PHE A 93 21.30 -1.99 -1.71
CA PHE A 93 22.67 -2.17 -2.20
C PHE A 93 23.15 -1.03 -3.12
N LEU A 94 22.28 -0.45 -3.93
CA LEU A 94 22.65 0.58 -4.91
C LEU A 94 22.79 1.97 -4.26
N LEU A 95 21.87 2.34 -3.37
CA LEU A 95 21.86 3.70 -2.79
C LEU A 95 23.11 4.01 -1.94
N PRO A 96 23.61 3.10 -1.08
CA PRO A 96 24.85 3.35 -0.33
C PRO A 96 26.12 3.42 -1.20
N VAL A 97 26.06 2.90 -2.43
CA VAL A 97 27.16 2.99 -3.41
C VAL A 97 27.11 4.32 -4.16
N LEU A 98 25.91 4.77 -4.54
CA LEU A 98 25.70 6.03 -5.27
C LEU A 98 25.84 7.27 -4.37
N ILE A 99 25.34 7.18 -3.14
CA ILE A 99 25.50 8.20 -2.10
C ILE A 99 26.58 7.64 -1.18
N PRO A 100 27.80 8.18 -1.17
CA PRO A 100 28.94 7.58 -0.49
C PRO A 100 28.74 7.57 1.03
N THR A 101 28.03 6.54 1.51
CA THR A 101 27.74 6.23 2.91
C THR A 101 28.41 4.89 3.25
N THR A 102 29.60 4.65 2.70
CA THR A 102 30.32 3.36 2.76
C THR A 102 30.56 2.91 4.20
N ASP A 103 30.76 3.84 5.11
CA ASP A 103 31.00 3.56 6.53
C ASP A 103 29.74 3.04 7.25
N LEU A 104 28.56 3.29 6.66
CA LEU A 104 27.26 2.86 7.16
C LEU A 104 26.73 1.63 6.41
N PHE A 105 27.44 1.20 5.36
CA PHE A 105 27.12 0.00 4.59
C PHE A 105 27.38 -1.25 5.45
N PHE A 106 26.46 -2.20 5.45
CA PHE A 106 26.44 -3.35 6.37
C PHE A 106 26.43 -3.00 7.87
N SER A 107 26.09 -1.77 8.25
CA SER A 107 25.82 -1.45 9.65
C SER A 107 24.59 -2.20 10.18
N GLY A 108 24.44 -2.29 11.51
CA GLY A 108 23.24 -2.87 12.11
C GLY A 108 21.93 -2.19 11.66
N GLN A 109 21.98 -0.89 11.32
CA GLN A 109 20.82 -0.16 10.80
C GLN A 109 20.48 -0.58 9.36
N TRP A 110 21.49 -0.84 8.53
CA TRP A 110 21.31 -1.36 7.18
C TRP A 110 20.62 -2.74 7.21
N PHE A 111 21.06 -3.64 8.10
CA PHE A 111 20.41 -4.95 8.27
C PHE A 111 18.97 -4.81 8.77
N ARG A 112 18.71 -3.89 9.70
CA ARG A 112 17.34 -3.60 10.17
C ARG A 112 16.45 -3.08 9.04
N TYR A 113 16.96 -2.21 8.17
CA TYR A 113 16.24 -1.77 6.98
C TYR A 113 15.91 -2.95 6.07
N LEU A 114 16.92 -3.74 5.69
CA LEU A 114 16.74 -4.86 4.78
C LEU A 114 15.72 -5.87 5.34
N PHE A 115 15.90 -6.33 6.57
CA PHE A 115 15.01 -7.31 7.19
C PHE A 115 13.58 -6.77 7.34
N SER A 116 13.42 -5.53 7.85
CA SER A 116 12.10 -4.94 8.06
C SER A 116 11.35 -4.78 6.73
N ASN A 117 12.02 -4.32 5.67
CA ASN A 117 11.39 -4.14 4.37
C ASN A 117 11.06 -5.47 3.69
N LEU A 118 11.98 -6.47 3.72
CA LEU A 118 11.69 -7.80 3.16
C LEU A 118 10.54 -8.51 3.89
N ALA A 119 10.36 -8.24 5.18
CA ALA A 119 9.23 -8.75 5.98
C ALA A 119 7.92 -7.95 5.81
N PHE A 120 7.85 -6.98 4.88
CA PHE A 120 6.71 -6.06 4.74
C PHE A 120 6.43 -5.20 5.99
N LEU A 121 7.44 -4.99 6.83
CA LEU A 121 7.44 -4.14 8.02
C LEU A 121 8.17 -2.81 7.77
N ASN A 122 8.03 -2.25 6.57
CA ASN A 122 8.67 -1.01 6.13
C ASN A 122 8.52 0.17 7.11
N PHE A 123 7.38 0.27 7.80
CA PHE A 123 7.15 1.30 8.82
C PHE A 123 8.10 1.24 10.03
N LEU A 124 8.75 0.10 10.32
CA LEU A 124 9.72 -0.02 11.41
C LEU A 124 11.07 0.63 11.07
N LYS A 125 11.45 0.59 9.80
CA LYS A 125 12.70 1.18 9.30
C LYS A 125 12.53 1.57 7.83
N PRO A 126 11.95 2.75 7.56
CA PRO A 126 11.68 3.22 6.20
C PRO A 126 12.90 3.89 5.53
N ASP A 127 13.93 4.20 6.31
CA ASP A 127 15.12 4.96 5.93
C ASP A 127 16.39 4.09 5.92
N LEU A 128 17.35 4.45 5.05
CA LEU A 128 18.70 3.91 5.05
C LEU A 128 19.65 4.91 5.72
N PRO A 129 20.60 4.44 6.55
CA PRO A 129 21.51 5.32 7.27
C PRO A 129 22.39 6.13 6.30
N GLY A 130 22.39 7.46 6.44
CA GLY A 130 23.19 8.38 5.63
C GLY A 130 22.59 8.72 4.25
N VAL A 131 21.49 8.08 3.85
CA VAL A 131 20.84 8.30 2.55
C VAL A 131 19.75 9.36 2.69
N PHE A 132 19.72 10.34 1.78
CA PHE A 132 18.73 11.43 1.73
C PHE A 132 18.61 12.26 3.02
N THR A 133 19.69 12.41 3.80
CA THR A 133 19.68 13.14 5.09
C THR A 133 19.28 14.60 4.96
N ALA A 134 19.55 15.23 3.81
CA ALA A 134 19.17 16.61 3.49
C ALA A 134 17.72 16.77 3.03
N ASN A 135 16.99 15.66 2.79
CA ASN A 135 15.62 15.71 2.31
C ASN A 135 14.63 15.80 3.48
N PRO A 136 13.51 16.57 3.36
CA PRO A 136 12.48 16.60 4.41
C PRO A 136 11.88 15.22 4.70
N LEU A 137 11.84 14.34 3.69
CA LEU A 137 11.39 12.96 3.79
C LEU A 137 12.56 12.01 3.54
N GLN A 138 13.01 11.33 4.60
CA GLN A 138 14.11 10.35 4.54
C GLN A 138 13.65 8.93 4.19
N VAL A 139 12.40 8.80 3.73
CA VAL A 139 11.82 7.50 3.35
C VAL A 139 12.35 7.09 1.98
N ILE A 140 12.99 5.93 1.89
CA ILE A 140 13.60 5.46 0.64
C ILE A 140 12.54 5.16 -0.43
N ASN A 141 11.42 4.57 -0.02
CA ASN A 141 10.35 4.21 -0.94
C ASN A 141 9.00 4.33 -0.25
N ALA A 142 8.42 5.53 -0.34
CA ALA A 142 7.15 5.86 0.29
C ALA A 142 6.00 4.95 -0.19
N PRO A 143 5.85 4.60 -1.49
CA PRO A 143 4.78 3.71 -1.94
C PRO A 143 4.77 2.28 -1.36
N LEU A 144 5.83 1.78 -0.70
CA LEU A 144 5.87 0.39 -0.21
C LEU A 144 4.78 0.05 0.81
N TRP A 145 4.27 1.04 1.55
CA TRP A 145 3.21 0.78 2.54
C TRP A 145 1.91 0.34 1.86
N THR A 146 1.57 0.82 0.67
CA THR A 146 0.33 0.42 -0.02
C THR A 146 0.42 -1.01 -0.55
N ILE A 147 1.61 -1.44 -1.00
CA ILE A 147 1.86 -2.82 -1.45
C ILE A 147 1.67 -3.80 -0.29
N LYS A 148 2.16 -3.46 0.91
CA LYS A 148 1.90 -4.24 2.12
C LYS A 148 0.40 -4.43 2.33
N ILE A 149 -0.39 -3.35 2.25
CA ILE A 149 -1.85 -3.43 2.40
C ILE A 149 -2.47 -4.31 1.31
N GLU A 150 -2.03 -4.23 0.05
CA GLU A 150 -2.52 -5.12 -1.02
C GLU A 150 -2.25 -6.61 -0.71
N VAL A 151 -1.06 -6.94 -0.19
CA VAL A 151 -0.76 -8.31 0.28
C VAL A 151 -1.69 -8.73 1.41
N MET A 152 -1.97 -7.84 2.37
CA MET A 152 -2.91 -8.14 3.44
C MET A 152 -4.34 -8.33 2.91
N PHE A 153 -4.76 -7.57 1.89
CA PHE A 153 -6.04 -7.82 1.22
C PHE A 153 -6.08 -9.21 0.59
N TYR A 154 -4.99 -9.65 -0.05
CA TYR A 154 -4.92 -11.00 -0.61
C TYR A 154 -5.19 -12.08 0.44
N CYS A 155 -4.65 -11.91 1.64
CA CYS A 155 -4.87 -12.80 2.78
C CYS A 155 -6.28 -12.67 3.37
N SER A 156 -6.88 -11.48 3.33
CA SER A 156 -8.21 -11.22 3.89
C SER A 156 -9.35 -11.83 3.07
N VAL A 157 -9.23 -11.87 1.74
CA VAL A 157 -10.34 -12.30 0.85
C VAL A 157 -10.81 -13.73 1.13
N PRO A 158 -9.94 -14.75 1.24
CA PRO A 158 -10.38 -16.10 1.61
C PRO A 158 -11.14 -16.14 2.94
N LEU A 159 -10.71 -15.37 3.93
CA LEU A 159 -11.36 -15.27 5.24
C LEU A 159 -12.74 -14.62 5.12
N ILE A 160 -12.82 -13.52 4.37
CA ILE A 160 -14.09 -12.82 4.09
C ILE A 160 -15.06 -13.76 3.37
N PHE A 161 -14.62 -14.47 2.33
CA PHE A 161 -15.46 -15.46 1.63
C PHE A 161 -15.98 -16.55 2.57
N LEU A 162 -15.16 -17.03 3.50
CA LEU A 162 -15.58 -18.03 4.50
C LEU A 162 -16.65 -17.46 5.44
N LEU A 163 -16.50 -16.21 5.89
CA LEU A 163 -17.50 -15.54 6.73
C LEU A 163 -18.80 -15.25 5.97
N LEU A 164 -18.72 -14.93 4.67
CA LEU A 164 -19.87 -14.64 3.81
C LEU A 164 -20.71 -15.87 3.45
N LYS A 165 -20.19 -17.10 3.62
CA LYS A 165 -20.98 -18.34 3.47
C LYS A 165 -22.09 -18.49 4.53
N ARG A 166 -22.10 -17.67 5.57
CA ARG A 166 -23.16 -17.67 6.59
C ARG A 166 -24.43 -16.97 6.09
N ASN A 167 -25.59 -17.36 6.62
CA ASN A 167 -26.90 -16.80 6.25
C ASN A 167 -27.05 -15.28 6.48
N LYS A 168 -26.12 -14.63 7.19
CA LYS A 168 -26.15 -13.21 7.55
C LYS A 168 -25.08 -12.38 6.83
N LYS A 169 -24.87 -12.60 5.53
CA LYS A 169 -23.82 -11.94 4.72
C LYS A 169 -23.77 -10.41 4.88
N TRP A 170 -24.92 -9.75 4.87
CA TRP A 170 -25.01 -8.29 5.02
C TRP A 170 -24.56 -7.81 6.40
N LEU A 171 -24.92 -8.54 7.46
CA LEU A 171 -24.46 -8.23 8.81
C LEU A 171 -22.93 -8.33 8.91
N VAL A 172 -22.34 -9.37 8.31
CA VAL A 172 -20.88 -9.54 8.28
C VAL A 172 -20.21 -8.38 7.56
N LEU A 173 -20.72 -7.97 6.39
CA LEU A 173 -20.18 -6.83 5.65
C LEU A 173 -20.30 -5.52 6.44
N CYS A 174 -21.47 -5.24 7.03
CA CYS A 174 -21.66 -4.05 7.86
C CYS A 174 -20.72 -4.03 9.07
N LEU A 175 -20.51 -5.18 9.73
CA LEU A 175 -19.59 -5.28 10.85
C LEU A 175 -18.13 -5.05 10.43
N LEU A 176 -17.68 -5.64 9.32
CA LEU A 176 -16.33 -5.43 8.82
C LEU A 176 -16.09 -3.98 8.38
N TYR A 177 -17.08 -3.38 7.70
CA TYR A 177 -17.04 -1.99 7.27
C TYR A 177 -17.03 -1.04 8.47
N GLY A 178 -17.93 -1.25 9.44
CA GLY A 178 -17.99 -0.47 10.68
C GLY A 178 -16.73 -0.61 11.54
N ALA A 179 -16.19 -1.82 11.67
CA ALA A 179 -14.95 -2.06 12.39
C ALA A 179 -13.75 -1.37 11.73
N SER A 180 -13.70 -1.35 10.39
CA SER A 180 -12.68 -0.65 9.62
C SER A 180 -12.71 0.85 9.88
N ILE A 181 -13.89 1.48 9.77
CA ILE A 181 -14.07 2.92 10.05
C ILE A 181 -13.75 3.22 11.51
N GLY A 182 -14.30 2.44 12.45
CA GLY A 182 -14.07 2.63 13.88
C GLY A 182 -12.58 2.58 14.23
N TYR A 183 -11.86 1.59 13.69
CA TYR A 183 -10.40 1.49 13.88
C TYR A 183 -9.68 2.74 13.37
N SER A 184 -9.96 3.18 12.13
CA SER A 184 -9.34 4.38 11.56
C SER A 184 -9.63 5.63 12.40
N MET A 185 -10.88 5.80 12.85
CA MET A 185 -11.29 6.95 13.67
C MET A 185 -10.62 6.96 15.05
N ILE A 186 -10.51 5.80 15.70
CA ILE A 186 -9.81 5.68 16.99
C ILE A 186 -8.35 6.11 16.84
N PHE A 187 -7.64 5.57 15.85
CA PHE A 187 -6.22 5.88 15.67
C PHE A 187 -5.98 7.31 15.18
N LEU A 188 -6.86 7.88 14.35
CA LEU A 188 -6.80 9.29 13.99
C LEU A 188 -7.07 10.20 15.21
N SER A 189 -8.06 9.86 16.03
CA SER A 189 -8.31 10.60 17.28
C SER A 189 -7.13 10.52 18.23
N LEU A 190 -6.51 9.35 18.38
CA LEU A 190 -5.30 9.19 19.20
C LEU A 190 -4.14 10.01 18.64
N HIS A 191 -3.98 10.09 17.31
CA HIS A 191 -3.00 10.96 16.68
C HIS A 191 -3.23 12.43 17.01
N HIS A 192 -4.47 12.92 16.87
CA HIS A 192 -4.83 14.30 17.20
C HIS A 192 -4.60 14.64 18.68
N SER A 193 -4.87 13.71 19.60
CA SER A 193 -4.71 13.95 21.04
C SER A 193 -3.26 13.84 21.52
N SER A 194 -2.46 12.93 20.94
CA SER A 194 -1.08 12.66 21.41
C SER A 194 0.01 13.34 20.59
N GLY A 195 -0.29 13.75 19.35
CA GLY A 195 0.69 14.23 18.38
C GLY A 195 1.65 13.17 17.84
N LEU A 196 1.52 11.90 18.25
CA LEU A 196 2.47 10.85 17.85
C LEU A 196 2.20 10.36 16.41
N PRO A 197 3.20 10.38 15.49
CA PRO A 197 3.01 10.02 14.07
C PRO A 197 2.75 8.53 13.86
N ILE A 198 3.08 7.69 14.84
CA ILE A 198 2.83 6.25 14.78
C ILE A 198 1.33 5.94 14.65
N TYR A 199 0.46 6.70 15.31
CA TYR A 199 -0.97 6.46 15.26
C TYR A 199 -1.57 6.75 13.88
N GLN A 200 -1.05 7.76 13.18
CA GLN A 200 -1.43 8.00 11.78
C GLN A 200 -0.99 6.85 10.87
N THR A 201 0.21 6.29 11.11
CA THR A 201 0.69 5.12 10.38
C THR A 201 -0.17 3.89 10.65
N LEU A 202 -0.58 3.69 11.91
CA LEU A 202 -1.46 2.61 12.34
C LEU A 202 -2.86 2.74 11.76
N ALA A 203 -3.45 3.95 11.71
CA ALA A 203 -4.75 4.19 11.08
C ALA A 203 -4.78 3.74 9.60
N LYS A 204 -3.64 3.83 8.91
CA LYS A 204 -3.48 3.37 7.52
C LYS A 204 -3.30 1.85 7.39
N GLN A 205 -3.01 1.13 8.47
CA GLN A 205 -2.87 -0.34 8.44
C GLN A 205 -4.23 -1.03 8.43
N LEU A 206 -4.29 -2.31 8.04
CA LEU A 206 -5.51 -3.08 8.25
C LEU A 206 -5.84 -3.18 9.75
N PRO A 207 -7.13 -3.06 10.12
CA PRO A 207 -8.31 -3.03 9.26
C PRO A 207 -8.70 -1.65 8.71
N GLY A 208 -7.97 -0.57 8.96
CA GLY A 208 -8.39 0.80 8.65
C GLY A 208 -8.71 1.10 7.18
N GLN A 209 -8.05 0.42 6.25
CA GLN A 209 -8.28 0.56 4.79
C GLN A 209 -9.29 -0.45 4.21
N LEU A 210 -9.83 -1.33 5.06
CA LEU A 210 -10.72 -2.41 4.63
C LEU A 210 -12.06 -1.89 4.09
N ALA A 211 -12.58 -0.77 4.60
CA ALA A 211 -13.83 -0.16 4.14
C ALA A 211 -13.79 0.18 2.64
N PHE A 212 -12.70 0.82 2.18
CA PHE A 212 -12.50 1.13 0.76
C PHE A 212 -12.40 -0.13 -0.09
N PHE A 213 -11.65 -1.13 0.40
CA PHE A 213 -11.50 -2.41 -0.27
C PHE A 213 -12.82 -3.17 -0.42
N LEU A 214 -13.63 -3.21 0.64
CA LEU A 214 -14.95 -3.84 0.62
C LEU A 214 -15.93 -3.10 -0.29
N GLY A 215 -15.80 -1.78 -0.43
CA GLY A 215 -16.64 -0.98 -1.34
C GLY A 215 -16.55 -1.40 -2.82
N GLY A 216 -15.47 -2.09 -3.21
CA GLY A 216 -15.31 -2.59 -4.58
C GLY A 216 -15.73 -4.03 -4.83
N GLY A 217 -15.97 -4.83 -3.78
CA GLY A 217 -16.23 -6.29 -3.87
C GLY A 217 -17.68 -6.66 -3.66
#